data_AF-A0A7S1WB93-F1
#
_entry.id   AF-A0A7S1WB93-F1
#
_cell.length_a   1.000
_cell.length_b   1.000
_cell.length_c   1.000
_cell.angle_alpha   90.00
_cell.angle_beta   90.00
_cell.angle_gamma   90.00
#
_symmetry.space_group_name_H-M   'P 1'
#
loop_
_entity.id
_entity.type
_entity.pdbx_description
1 polymer ?
#
loop_
_entity_poly.entity_id
_entity_poly.type
_entity_poly.pdbx_seq_one_letter_code
_entity_poly.pdbx_strand_id
1 'polypeptide(L)'
;MEKGLDLQGLKSSIANESVPKRGKAVVHLTYDNGYGAYHVLVSALPLTAPFLPQLRNGEMLAFFHTGQALVAPVLSFLGVAQSAFFPPAEPPLAQPYHFCAPRLHFELGTRPQYPRAHFVQSHLRDLRRALEPPPNRPCVPKPQGIVVLARGNSSHAPSNEAAMATALGGLGRAVTVLDVEATPFPRLLEVLGSAAVLVSAHGTQLANMVFAPEGAKVVEVVPQMVFGVLDFHFRDLAGSLNFTYVPFGQEVKVEGQHLQLSRDLERLRDQVASLL
;
A
#
# COMPACT_ATOMS: atom_id res chain seq x y z
N MET A 1 18.61 -31.45 9.41
CA MET A 1 19.58 -31.21 8.32
C MET A 1 19.92 -29.72 8.32
N GLU A 2 20.96 -29.32 9.04
CA GLU A 2 21.53 -27.98 8.92
C GLU A 2 22.23 -27.89 7.57
N LYS A 3 21.63 -27.18 6.60
CA LYS A 3 22.39 -26.74 5.42
C LYS A 3 23.32 -25.64 5.91
N GLY A 4 24.57 -25.99 6.21
CA GLY A 4 25.63 -25.02 6.45
C GLY A 4 25.71 -24.07 5.25
N LEU A 5 25.77 -22.76 5.53
CA LEU A 5 26.01 -21.75 4.50
C LEU A 5 27.36 -22.08 3.84
N ASP A 6 27.37 -22.37 2.54
CA ASP A 6 28.62 -22.59 1.80
C ASP A 6 29.35 -21.26 1.59
N LEU A 7 30.13 -20.89 2.61
CA LEU A 7 30.92 -19.67 2.63
C LEU A 7 32.05 -19.70 1.59
N GLN A 8 32.49 -20.88 1.14
CA GLN A 8 33.53 -20.99 0.10
C GLN A 8 32.94 -20.76 -1.30
N GLY A 9 31.78 -21.36 -1.60
CA GLY A 9 31.02 -21.08 -2.81
C GLY A 9 30.58 -19.61 -2.92
N LEU A 10 30.21 -18.99 -1.79
CA LEU A 10 29.90 -17.56 -1.75
C LEU A 10 31.14 -16.70 -2.05
N LYS A 11 32.29 -17.05 -1.46
CA LYS A 11 33.56 -16.33 -1.67
C LYS A 11 34.07 -16.44 -3.11
N SER A 12 33.94 -17.61 -3.74
CA SER A 12 34.35 -17.81 -5.13
C SER A 12 33.42 -17.10 -6.13
N SER A 13 32.11 -17.03 -5.85
CA SER A 13 31.17 -16.24 -6.66
C SER A 13 31.46 -14.73 -6.57
N ILE A 14 31.78 -14.23 -5.36
CA ILE A 14 32.12 -12.82 -5.13
C ILE A 14 33.49 -12.45 -5.74
N ALA A 15 34.43 -13.39 -5.83
CA ALA A 15 35.77 -13.13 -6.33
C ALA A 15 35.84 -12.94 -7.86
N ASN A 16 34.90 -13.54 -8.61
CA ASN A 16 34.88 -13.49 -10.08
C ASN A 16 33.84 -12.52 -10.66
N GLU A 17 32.87 -12.07 -9.87
CA GLU A 17 31.93 -11.03 -10.28
C GLU A 17 32.35 -9.67 -9.74
N SER A 18 32.41 -8.66 -10.60
CA SER A 18 32.60 -7.28 -10.19
C SER A 18 31.35 -6.77 -9.47
N VAL A 19 31.21 -7.10 -8.18
CA VAL A 19 30.09 -6.64 -7.36
C VAL A 19 30.05 -5.10 -7.37
N PRO A 20 28.94 -4.48 -7.83
CA PRO A 20 28.85 -3.02 -7.89
C PRO A 20 29.09 -2.38 -6.52
N LYS A 21 30.06 -1.46 -6.45
CA LYS A 21 30.36 -0.68 -5.24
C LYS A 21 29.59 0.64 -5.27
N ARG A 22 28.73 0.86 -4.28
CA ARG A 22 28.07 2.14 -4.03
C ARG A 22 28.97 3.00 -3.15
N GLY A 23 29.18 4.26 -3.52
CA GLY A 23 30.00 5.21 -2.76
C GLY A 23 29.30 5.87 -1.57
N LYS A 24 28.04 5.51 -1.29
CA LYS A 24 27.16 6.20 -0.33
C LYS A 24 26.50 5.20 0.60
N ALA A 25 26.06 5.65 1.77
CA ALA A 25 25.25 4.81 2.66
C ALA A 25 23.95 4.40 1.95
N VAL A 26 23.44 3.21 2.25
CA VAL A 26 22.22 2.67 1.64
C VAL A 26 21.21 2.33 2.73
N VAL A 27 19.97 2.82 2.62
CA VAL A 27 18.84 2.26 3.35
C VAL A 27 18.28 1.08 2.55
N HIS A 28 18.24 -0.09 3.16
CA HIS A 28 17.86 -1.35 2.53
C HIS A 28 16.42 -1.71 2.90
N LEU A 29 15.54 -1.65 1.91
CA LEU A 29 14.10 -1.83 2.06
C LEU A 29 13.72 -3.18 1.44
N THR A 30 13.59 -4.18 2.31
CA THR A 30 13.33 -5.57 1.91
C THR A 30 12.05 -6.08 2.53
N TYR A 31 11.21 -6.64 1.67
CA TYR A 31 9.91 -7.22 2.01
C TYR A 31 9.70 -8.44 1.14
N ASP A 32 9.02 -9.42 1.71
CA ASP A 32 8.66 -10.63 1.00
C ASP A 32 7.59 -10.30 -0.06
N ASN A 33 7.95 -10.58 -1.30
CA ASN A 33 7.17 -10.39 -2.52
C ASN A 33 5.89 -11.25 -2.56
N GLY A 34 5.78 -12.28 -1.72
CA GLY A 34 4.57 -13.11 -1.62
C GLY A 34 3.35 -12.41 -1.01
N TYR A 35 3.51 -11.27 -0.34
CA TYR A 35 2.45 -10.66 0.48
C TYR A 35 1.81 -9.38 -0.12
N GLY A 36 2.19 -8.99 -1.34
CA GLY A 36 1.50 -7.96 -2.12
C GLY A 36 1.76 -6.49 -1.73
N ALA A 37 1.01 -5.58 -2.35
CA ALA A 37 1.20 -4.11 -2.29
C ALA A 37 1.17 -3.52 -0.88
N TYR A 38 0.49 -4.18 0.07
CA TYR A 38 0.39 -3.74 1.46
C TYR A 38 1.77 -3.57 2.10
N HIS A 39 2.63 -4.58 2.03
CA HIS A 39 3.93 -4.52 2.71
C HIS A 39 4.84 -3.45 2.12
N VAL A 40 4.76 -3.24 0.80
CA VAL A 40 5.52 -2.19 0.14
C VAL A 40 5.04 -0.80 0.57
N LEU A 41 3.75 -0.52 0.53
CA LEU A 41 3.21 0.81 0.84
C LEU A 41 3.19 1.13 2.34
N VAL A 42 2.92 0.14 3.17
CA VAL A 42 2.64 0.32 4.60
C VAL A 42 3.88 0.07 5.44
N SER A 43 4.77 -0.81 5.00
CA SER A 43 5.96 -1.18 5.77
C SER A 43 7.24 -0.66 5.14
N ALA A 44 7.46 -0.87 3.83
CA ALA A 44 8.71 -0.53 3.16
C ALA A 44 8.91 0.96 2.95
N LEU A 45 7.96 1.55 2.22
CA LEU A 45 8.04 2.91 1.77
C LEU A 45 8.14 3.91 2.95
N PRO A 46 7.42 3.74 4.06
CA PRO A 46 7.55 4.63 5.21
C PRO A 46 8.94 4.68 5.82
N LEU A 47 9.73 3.62 5.75
CA LEU A 47 11.10 3.62 6.27
C LEU A 47 12.03 4.59 5.52
N THR A 48 11.62 5.12 4.37
CA THR A 48 12.34 6.21 3.71
C THR A 48 12.21 7.54 4.44
N ALA A 49 11.14 7.74 5.21
CA ALA A 49 10.78 9.04 5.79
C ALA A 49 11.89 9.67 6.65
N PRO A 50 12.56 8.93 7.58
CA PRO A 50 13.65 9.48 8.38
C PRO A 50 14.89 9.91 7.56
N PHE A 51 15.02 9.37 6.35
CA PHE A 51 16.18 9.57 5.48
C PHE A 51 15.90 10.52 4.31
N LEU A 52 14.68 11.07 4.20
CA LEU A 52 14.30 11.94 3.08
C LEU A 52 15.28 13.12 2.86
N PRO A 53 15.79 13.82 3.90
CA PRO A 53 16.78 14.88 3.69
C PRO A 53 18.05 14.38 2.99
N GLN A 54 18.63 13.27 3.47
CA GLN A 54 19.84 12.67 2.91
C GLN A 54 19.59 12.07 1.52
N LEU A 55 18.42 11.50 1.29
CA LEU A 55 18.02 10.99 -0.03
C LEU A 55 17.86 12.14 -1.04
N ARG A 56 17.24 13.26 -0.65
CA ARG A 56 17.07 14.44 -1.52
C ARG A 56 18.40 15.10 -1.89
N ASN A 57 19.31 15.22 -0.91
CA ASN A 57 20.65 15.78 -1.11
C ASN A 57 21.61 14.80 -1.82
N GLY A 58 21.17 13.55 -2.03
CA GLY A 58 22.00 12.51 -2.62
C GLY A 58 23.16 12.08 -1.72
N GLU A 59 23.08 12.23 -0.41
CA GLU A 59 24.08 11.74 0.55
C GLU A 59 23.86 10.26 0.89
N MET A 60 22.64 9.78 0.67
CA MET A 60 22.21 8.40 0.88
C MET A 60 21.50 7.86 -0.36
N LEU A 61 21.51 6.54 -0.52
CA LEU A 61 20.71 5.82 -1.51
C LEU A 61 19.65 4.95 -0.83
N ALA A 62 18.54 4.68 -1.50
CA ALA A 62 17.52 3.73 -1.10
C ALA A 62 17.54 2.53 -2.05
N PHE A 63 17.65 1.33 -1.49
CA PHE A 63 17.51 0.09 -2.24
C PHE A 63 16.17 -0.57 -1.92
N PHE A 64 15.38 -0.85 -2.95
CA PHE A 64 14.14 -1.62 -2.83
C PHE A 64 14.32 -2.97 -3.51
N HIS A 65 14.00 -4.05 -2.80
CA HIS A 65 14.16 -5.40 -3.34
C HIS A 65 13.12 -5.76 -4.41
N THR A 66 11.94 -5.16 -4.37
CA THR A 66 10.80 -5.43 -5.26
C THR A 66 9.83 -4.25 -5.25
N GLY A 67 8.85 -4.27 -6.15
CA GLY A 67 7.74 -3.33 -6.17
C GLY A 67 8.11 -2.00 -6.80
N GLN A 68 9.06 -1.99 -7.73
CA GLN A 68 9.53 -0.79 -8.43
C GLN A 68 8.36 -0.02 -9.06
N ALA A 69 7.44 -0.73 -9.74
CA ALA A 69 6.25 -0.12 -10.35
C ALA A 69 5.38 0.64 -9.33
N LEU A 70 5.34 0.15 -8.08
CA LEU A 70 4.52 0.72 -7.01
C LEU A 70 5.22 1.89 -6.31
N VAL A 71 6.53 1.79 -6.04
CA VAL A 71 7.26 2.82 -5.28
C VAL A 71 7.84 3.93 -6.14
N ALA A 72 8.24 3.65 -7.38
CA ALA A 72 8.91 4.64 -8.23
C ALA A 72 8.09 5.92 -8.42
N PRO A 73 6.75 5.86 -8.65
CA PRO A 73 5.93 7.06 -8.72
C PRO A 73 5.94 7.87 -7.42
N VAL A 74 5.92 7.21 -6.26
CA VAL A 74 5.96 7.86 -4.94
C VAL A 74 7.31 8.52 -4.69
N LEU A 75 8.40 7.82 -5.00
CA LEU A 75 9.77 8.34 -4.85
C LEU A 75 10.03 9.53 -5.78
N SER A 76 9.46 9.50 -6.99
CA SER A 76 9.48 10.62 -7.92
C SER A 76 8.77 11.84 -7.33
N PHE A 77 7.55 11.65 -6.80
CA PHE A 77 6.79 12.71 -6.14
C PHE A 77 7.53 13.29 -4.92
N LEU A 78 8.21 12.45 -4.15
CA LEU A 78 9.01 12.86 -2.98
C LEU A 78 10.33 13.56 -3.34
N GLY A 79 10.71 13.58 -4.62
CA GLY A 79 11.96 14.18 -5.12
C GLY A 79 13.22 13.35 -4.82
N VAL A 80 13.07 12.02 -4.67
CA VAL A 80 14.15 11.10 -4.29
C VAL A 80 14.37 9.94 -5.26
N ALA A 81 13.71 9.94 -6.41
CA ALA A 81 13.84 8.87 -7.42
C ALA A 81 15.29 8.64 -7.87
N GLN A 82 16.08 9.70 -8.02
CA GLN A 82 17.50 9.67 -8.37
C GLN A 82 18.40 8.98 -7.33
N SER A 83 17.92 8.90 -6.09
CA SER A 83 18.62 8.25 -4.98
C SER A 83 18.11 6.82 -4.74
N ALA A 84 17.15 6.35 -5.53
CA ALA A 84 16.63 4.99 -5.45
C ALA A 84 17.24 4.08 -6.51
N PHE A 85 17.43 2.81 -6.17
CA PHE A 85 17.82 1.78 -7.13
C PHE A 85 17.19 0.43 -6.79
N PHE A 86 17.11 -0.42 -7.81
CA PHE A 86 16.37 -1.67 -7.81
C PHE A 86 17.22 -2.78 -8.44
N PRO A 87 16.90 -4.06 -8.20
CA PRO A 87 17.39 -5.15 -9.03
C PRO A 87 17.04 -4.94 -10.51
N PRO A 88 17.74 -5.60 -11.44
CA PRO A 88 17.52 -5.44 -12.88
C PRO A 88 16.16 -5.98 -13.37
N ALA A 89 15.50 -6.82 -12.58
CA ALA A 89 14.18 -7.38 -12.85
C ALA A 89 13.40 -7.53 -11.53
N GLU A 90 12.08 -7.67 -11.61
CA GLU A 90 11.28 -8.03 -10.42
C GLU A 90 11.52 -9.50 -10.05
N PRO A 91 11.52 -9.85 -8.75
CA PRO A 91 11.64 -11.24 -8.31
C PRO A 91 10.54 -12.18 -8.87
N PRO A 92 10.81 -13.50 -9.00
CA PRO A 92 12.05 -14.18 -8.58
C PRO A 92 13.22 -13.90 -9.54
N LEU A 93 14.34 -13.46 -8.98
CA LEU A 93 15.56 -13.23 -9.75
C LEU A 93 16.20 -14.56 -10.15
N ALA A 94 16.72 -14.65 -11.37
CA ALA A 94 17.48 -15.82 -11.82
C ALA A 94 18.75 -16.06 -10.99
N GLN A 95 19.35 -14.98 -10.46
CA GLN A 95 20.49 -14.99 -9.56
C GLN A 95 20.33 -13.90 -8.49
N PRO A 96 20.91 -14.06 -7.29
CA PRO A 96 20.81 -13.03 -6.25
C PRO A 96 21.44 -11.71 -6.71
N TYR A 97 20.80 -10.59 -6.38
CA TYR A 97 21.34 -9.26 -6.68
C TYR A 97 22.30 -8.81 -5.57
N HIS A 98 23.54 -8.54 -5.93
CA HIS A 98 24.61 -8.17 -4.99
C HIS A 98 25.08 -6.73 -5.22
N PHE A 99 25.35 -6.01 -4.13
CA PHE A 99 26.06 -4.73 -4.15
C PHE A 99 26.79 -4.49 -2.82
N CYS A 100 27.81 -3.64 -2.85
CA CYS A 100 28.52 -3.18 -1.65
C CYS A 100 28.18 -1.72 -1.36
N ALA A 101 28.14 -1.33 -0.08
CA ALA A 101 28.00 0.06 0.35
C ALA A 101 28.87 0.30 1.59
N PRO A 102 29.39 1.53 1.81
CA PRO A 102 30.17 1.87 3.00
C PRO A 102 29.38 1.69 4.30
N ARG A 103 28.05 1.82 4.25
CA ARG A 103 27.15 1.56 5.37
C ARG A 103 25.78 1.11 4.84
N LEU A 104 25.20 0.12 5.51
CA LEU A 104 23.85 -0.37 5.24
C LEU A 104 22.97 -0.14 6.47
N HIS A 105 21.82 0.50 6.25
CA HIS A 105 20.75 0.60 7.25
C HIS A 105 19.69 -0.44 6.95
N PHE A 106 19.40 -1.28 7.93
CA PHE A 106 18.37 -2.30 7.85
C PHE A 106 17.34 -2.07 8.94
N GLU A 107 16.06 -2.14 8.58
CA GLU A 107 14.98 -2.26 9.55
C GLU A 107 14.58 -3.75 9.60
N LEU A 108 15.10 -4.48 10.59
CA LEU A 108 14.83 -5.92 10.72
C LEU A 108 13.43 -6.22 11.27
N GLY A 109 12.75 -5.22 11.83
CA GLY A 109 11.43 -5.35 12.47
C GLY A 109 10.27 -5.64 11.52
N THR A 110 10.54 -5.75 10.22
CA THR A 110 9.52 -5.88 9.18
C THR A 110 9.59 -7.19 8.41
N ARG A 111 10.38 -8.16 8.90
CA ARG A 111 10.34 -9.54 8.40
C ARG A 111 8.98 -10.16 8.72
N PRO A 112 8.39 -10.95 7.81
CA PRO A 112 7.12 -11.64 8.02
C PRO A 112 7.36 -12.85 8.94
N GLN A 113 7.60 -12.60 10.22
CA GLN A 113 7.20 -13.59 11.23
C GLN A 113 5.77 -13.23 11.59
N TYR A 114 4.84 -13.88 10.89
CA TYR A 114 3.43 -13.84 11.25
C TYR A 114 3.25 -14.17 12.74
N PRO A 115 2.28 -13.56 13.44
CA PRO A 115 1.48 -12.39 13.06
C PRO A 115 1.92 -11.17 13.87
N ARG A 116 1.82 -9.96 13.28
CA ARG A 116 2.15 -8.64 13.86
C ARG A 116 3.58 -8.14 13.61
N ALA A 117 4.05 -8.18 12.36
CA ALA A 117 5.10 -7.24 11.98
C ALA A 117 4.47 -5.83 11.91
N HIS A 118 4.60 -5.10 13.02
CA HIS A 118 4.14 -3.73 13.19
C HIS A 118 4.94 -2.82 12.24
N PHE A 119 4.29 -2.25 11.22
CA PHE A 119 4.87 -1.09 10.54
C PHE A 119 5.09 0.03 11.56
N VAL A 120 6.11 0.86 11.34
CA VAL A 120 6.45 1.93 12.28
C VAL A 120 5.51 3.12 12.06
N GLN A 121 4.58 3.34 12.99
CA GLN A 121 3.53 4.36 12.86
C GLN A 121 4.09 5.79 12.69
N SER A 122 5.20 6.13 13.35
CA SER A 122 5.84 7.43 13.20
C SER A 122 6.38 7.62 11.77
N HIS A 123 7.03 6.60 11.21
CA HIS A 123 7.52 6.63 9.83
C HIS A 123 6.38 6.76 8.83
N LEU A 124 5.24 6.09 9.07
CA LEU A 124 4.05 6.24 8.23
C LEU A 124 3.48 7.67 8.28
N ARG A 125 3.44 8.27 9.47
CA ARG A 125 3.01 9.67 9.66
C ARG A 125 3.94 10.65 8.96
N ASP A 126 5.25 10.45 9.08
CA ASP A 126 6.25 11.33 8.47
C ASP A 126 6.28 11.20 6.94
N LEU A 127 6.06 9.98 6.41
CA LEU A 127 5.83 9.78 4.98
C LEU A 127 4.60 10.56 4.51
N ARG A 128 3.48 10.47 5.22
CA ARG A 128 2.25 11.19 4.86
C ARG A 128 2.46 12.70 4.83
N ARG A 129 3.12 13.26 5.85
CA ARG A 129 3.50 14.68 5.87
C ARG A 129 4.38 15.07 4.69
N ALA A 130 5.29 14.19 4.25
CA ALA A 130 6.14 14.45 3.09
C ALA A 130 5.39 14.37 1.75
N LEU A 131 4.22 13.71 1.72
CA LEU A 131 3.33 13.63 0.56
C LEU A 131 2.26 14.73 0.53
N GLU A 132 2.05 15.43 1.65
CA GLU A 132 1.13 16.56 1.71
C GLU A 132 1.61 17.71 0.79
N PRO A 133 0.69 18.37 0.07
CA PRO A 133 1.04 19.55 -0.71
C PRO A 133 1.55 20.66 0.22
N PRO A 134 2.44 21.54 -0.26
CA PRO A 134 3.00 22.62 0.56
C PRO A 134 1.89 23.53 1.14
N PRO A 135 2.10 24.08 2.34
CA PRO A 135 1.06 24.77 3.13
C PRO A 135 0.49 26.05 2.49
N ASN A 136 1.05 26.53 1.37
CA ASN A 136 0.60 27.73 0.66
C ASN A 136 -0.59 27.50 -0.29
N ARG A 137 -1.25 26.35 -0.23
CA ARG A 137 -2.50 26.12 -0.99
C ARG A 137 -3.69 26.64 -0.18
N PRO A 138 -4.63 27.41 -0.77
CA PRO A 138 -5.86 27.80 -0.08
C PRO A 138 -6.55 26.55 0.47
N CYS A 139 -7.18 26.70 1.65
CA CYS A 139 -7.85 25.63 2.42
C CYS A 139 -8.33 24.50 1.51
N VAL A 140 -7.66 23.35 1.58
CA VAL A 140 -8.10 22.15 0.85
C VAL A 140 -9.56 21.93 1.23
N PRO A 141 -10.49 21.90 0.24
CA PRO A 141 -11.90 21.64 0.54
C PRO A 141 -11.97 20.40 1.42
N LYS A 142 -12.75 20.48 2.50
CA LYS A 142 -12.94 19.34 3.41
C LYS A 142 -13.26 18.11 2.55
N PRO A 143 -12.62 16.95 2.76
CA PRO A 143 -12.92 15.76 1.97
C PRO A 143 -14.43 15.50 1.98
N GLN A 144 -15.04 15.38 0.80
CA GLN A 144 -16.50 15.19 0.67
C GLN A 144 -16.89 13.98 -0.17
N GLY A 145 -15.95 13.44 -0.95
CA GLY A 145 -16.23 12.39 -1.93
C GLY A 145 -16.24 10.99 -1.33
N ILE A 146 -16.94 10.09 -2.00
CA ILE A 146 -16.84 8.65 -1.78
C ILE A 146 -15.95 8.11 -2.89
N VAL A 147 -14.88 7.43 -2.52
CA VAL A 147 -13.97 6.80 -3.50
C VAL A 147 -14.10 5.29 -3.39
N VAL A 148 -14.48 4.66 -4.50
CA VAL A 148 -14.52 3.22 -4.68
C VAL A 148 -13.21 2.78 -5.31
N LEU A 149 -12.41 1.97 -4.61
CA LEU A 149 -11.17 1.42 -5.15
C LEU A 149 -11.50 0.19 -6.02
N ALA A 150 -11.17 0.31 -7.30
CA ALA A 150 -11.46 -0.68 -8.33
C ALA A 150 -10.28 -1.61 -8.58
N ARG A 151 -10.56 -2.92 -8.64
CA ARG A 151 -9.54 -3.98 -8.77
C ARG A 151 -9.08 -4.28 -10.20
N GLY A 152 -9.49 -3.46 -11.17
CA GLY A 152 -9.15 -3.62 -12.58
C GLY A 152 -9.61 -4.97 -13.15
N ASN A 153 -8.89 -5.52 -14.13
CA ASN A 153 -9.24 -6.77 -14.82
C ASN A 153 -8.77 -8.06 -14.10
N SER A 154 -8.58 -8.03 -12.78
CA SER A 154 -8.16 -9.22 -12.03
C SER A 154 -9.33 -10.20 -11.81
N SER A 155 -9.05 -11.51 -11.74
CA SER A 155 -10.05 -12.58 -11.56
C SER A 155 -10.85 -12.52 -10.25
N HIS A 156 -10.52 -11.59 -9.34
CA HIS A 156 -11.17 -11.34 -8.06
C HIS A 156 -11.65 -9.88 -7.93
N ALA A 157 -11.71 -9.13 -9.04
CA ALA A 157 -12.34 -7.82 -9.05
C ALA A 157 -13.84 -7.95 -8.78
N PRO A 158 -14.43 -7.09 -7.92
CA PRO A 158 -15.87 -7.03 -7.81
C PRO A 158 -16.44 -6.68 -9.20
N SER A 159 -17.18 -7.62 -9.79
CA SER A 159 -17.85 -7.41 -11.08
C SER A 159 -18.96 -6.35 -11.04
N ASN A 160 -19.18 -5.74 -9.87
CA ASN A 160 -20.28 -4.83 -9.56
C ASN A 160 -19.83 -3.44 -9.07
N GLU A 161 -18.58 -3.03 -9.29
CA GLU A 161 -18.07 -1.69 -8.90
C GLU A 161 -18.94 -0.54 -9.45
N ALA A 162 -19.39 -0.64 -10.69
CA ALA A 162 -20.29 0.34 -11.32
C ALA A 162 -21.67 0.40 -10.64
N ALA A 163 -22.23 -0.76 -10.24
CA ALA A 163 -23.48 -0.83 -9.51
C ALA A 163 -23.33 -0.27 -8.09
N MET A 164 -22.20 -0.53 -7.44
CA MET A 164 -21.85 0.04 -6.14
C MET A 164 -21.72 1.56 -6.21
N ALA A 165 -21.01 2.08 -7.21
CA ALA A 165 -20.90 3.52 -7.42
C ALA A 165 -22.26 4.18 -7.67
N THR A 166 -23.13 3.52 -8.44
CA THR A 166 -24.50 4.00 -8.70
C THR A 166 -25.33 4.03 -7.42
N ALA A 167 -25.29 2.98 -6.60
CA ALA A 167 -26.01 2.93 -5.32
C ALA A 167 -25.54 4.03 -4.35
N LEU A 168 -24.23 4.26 -4.29
CA LEU A 168 -23.61 5.30 -3.46
C LEU A 168 -23.90 6.72 -3.98
N GLY A 169 -24.11 6.89 -5.29
CA GLY A 169 -24.47 8.17 -5.90
C GLY A 169 -25.78 8.76 -5.36
N GLY A 170 -26.68 7.92 -4.84
CA GLY A 170 -27.91 8.34 -4.17
C GLY A 170 -27.70 9.12 -2.86
N LEU A 171 -26.47 9.20 -2.33
CA LEU A 171 -26.16 9.88 -1.06
C LEU A 171 -25.87 11.38 -1.22
N GLY A 172 -26.04 11.95 -2.41
CA GLY A 172 -25.84 13.39 -2.65
C GLY A 172 -24.37 13.82 -2.56
N ARG A 173 -23.42 12.89 -2.71
CA ARG A 173 -21.98 13.14 -2.71
C ARG A 173 -21.35 12.66 -4.01
N ALA A 174 -20.23 13.26 -4.39
CA ALA A 174 -19.46 12.81 -5.54
C ALA A 174 -18.91 11.40 -5.28
N VAL A 175 -19.18 10.46 -6.17
CA VAL A 175 -18.64 9.10 -6.13
C VAL A 175 -17.64 8.92 -7.26
N THR A 176 -16.42 8.50 -6.93
CA THR A 176 -15.37 8.23 -7.92
C THR A 176 -14.95 6.78 -7.84
N VAL A 177 -15.00 6.07 -8.96
CA VAL A 177 -14.38 4.74 -9.09
C VAL A 177 -12.94 4.95 -9.53
N LEU A 178 -12.00 4.44 -8.74
CA LEU A 178 -10.56 4.64 -8.91
C LEU A 178 -9.87 3.31 -9.19
N ASP A 179 -9.43 3.13 -10.44
CA ASP A 179 -8.48 2.07 -10.79
C ASP A 179 -7.08 2.53 -10.37
N VAL A 180 -6.56 1.92 -9.29
CA VAL A 180 -5.27 2.27 -8.71
C VAL A 180 -4.11 1.97 -9.66
N GLU A 181 -4.21 0.93 -10.49
CA GLU A 181 -3.13 0.49 -11.37
C GLU A 181 -3.06 1.34 -12.65
N ALA A 182 -4.22 1.74 -13.18
CA ALA A 182 -4.29 2.56 -14.39
C ALA A 182 -4.12 4.06 -14.12
N THR A 183 -4.25 4.52 -12.87
CA THR A 183 -4.25 5.95 -12.55
C THR A 183 -2.84 6.48 -12.23
N PRO A 184 -2.36 7.54 -12.91
CA PRO A 184 -1.09 8.17 -12.58
C PRO A 184 -1.04 8.68 -11.13
N PHE A 185 0.10 8.51 -10.47
CA PHE A 185 0.24 8.78 -9.04
C PHE A 185 -0.21 10.18 -8.58
N PRO A 186 0.09 11.29 -9.28
CA PRO A 186 -0.42 12.61 -8.89
C PRO A 186 -1.95 12.69 -8.87
N ARG A 187 -2.62 12.04 -9.83
CA ARG A 187 -4.08 11.97 -9.89
C ARG A 187 -4.64 11.05 -8.80
N LEU A 188 -3.95 9.95 -8.52
CA LEU A 188 -4.29 9.06 -7.41
C LEU A 188 -4.27 9.80 -6.06
N LEU A 189 -3.21 10.59 -5.80
CA LEU A 189 -3.13 11.44 -4.59
C LEU A 189 -4.25 12.47 -4.53
N GLU A 190 -4.61 13.09 -5.65
CA GLU A 190 -5.70 14.06 -5.71
C GLU A 190 -7.06 13.42 -5.37
N VAL A 191 -7.37 12.28 -6.00
CA VAL A 191 -8.63 11.57 -5.77
C VAL A 191 -8.72 11.06 -4.33
N LEU A 192 -7.68 10.36 -3.85
CA LEU A 192 -7.65 9.82 -2.49
C LEU A 192 -7.61 10.93 -1.43
N GLY A 193 -6.88 12.02 -1.70
CA GLY A 193 -6.82 13.21 -0.85
C GLY A 193 -8.17 13.91 -0.66
N SER A 194 -9.14 13.67 -1.56
CA SER A 194 -10.50 14.23 -1.49
C SER A 194 -11.53 13.28 -0.85
N ALA A 195 -11.13 12.05 -0.52
CA ALA A 195 -12.02 11.01 -0.04
C ALA A 195 -12.44 11.25 1.42
N ALA A 196 -13.74 11.43 1.65
CA ALA A 196 -14.34 11.33 2.97
C ALA A 196 -14.56 9.87 3.38
N VAL A 197 -14.95 9.05 2.41
CA VAL A 197 -15.17 7.62 2.57
C VAL A 197 -14.44 6.86 1.47
N LEU A 198 -13.64 5.88 1.86
CA LEU A 198 -13.05 4.88 0.97
C LEU A 198 -13.86 3.60 1.06
N VAL A 199 -14.25 3.05 -0.07
CA VAL A 199 -14.93 1.76 -0.18
C VAL A 199 -14.07 0.84 -1.05
N SER A 200 -13.75 -0.35 -0.59
CA SER A 200 -12.99 -1.32 -1.38
C SER A 200 -13.34 -2.74 -0.97
N ALA A 201 -13.29 -3.67 -1.90
CA ALA A 201 -13.32 -5.08 -1.56
C ALA A 201 -12.05 -5.50 -0.82
N HIS A 202 -12.16 -6.52 0.04
CA HIS A 202 -11.05 -7.05 0.81
C HIS A 202 -9.84 -7.36 -0.07
N GLY A 203 -8.70 -6.81 0.33
CA GLY A 203 -7.38 -7.15 -0.19
C GLY A 203 -6.53 -5.93 -0.58
N THR A 204 -5.53 -6.19 -1.43
CA THR A 204 -4.32 -5.37 -1.57
C THR A 204 -4.52 -3.89 -1.83
N GLN A 205 -5.57 -3.49 -2.56
CA GLN A 205 -5.77 -2.08 -2.91
C GLN A 205 -6.14 -1.20 -1.72
N LEU A 206 -6.72 -1.79 -0.66
CA LEU A 206 -7.12 -1.06 0.53
C LEU A 206 -5.90 -0.46 1.27
N ALA A 207 -4.68 -0.94 0.99
CA ALA A 207 -3.44 -0.33 1.45
C ALA A 207 -3.27 1.12 0.98
N ASN A 208 -3.88 1.52 -0.14
CA ASN A 208 -3.82 2.89 -0.65
C ASN A 208 -4.53 3.91 0.26
N MET A 209 -5.25 3.47 1.30
CA MET A 209 -5.75 4.38 2.33
C MET A 209 -4.64 5.22 2.99
N VAL A 210 -3.38 4.80 2.91
CA VAL A 210 -2.23 5.60 3.36
C VAL A 210 -2.15 6.98 2.71
N PHE A 211 -2.79 7.18 1.56
CA PHE A 211 -2.86 8.46 0.84
C PHE A 211 -4.14 9.26 1.12
N ALA A 212 -5.09 8.69 1.87
CA ALA A 212 -6.33 9.36 2.23
C ALA A 212 -6.10 10.43 3.32
N PRO A 213 -6.92 11.48 3.38
CA PRO A 213 -6.78 12.55 4.37
C PRO A 213 -7.08 12.04 5.79
N GLU A 214 -6.61 12.78 6.80
CA GLU A 214 -7.00 12.50 8.19
C GLU A 214 -8.53 12.55 8.37
N GLY A 215 -9.06 11.65 9.19
CA GLY A 215 -10.50 11.54 9.44
C GLY A 215 -11.30 10.88 8.31
N ALA A 216 -10.64 10.38 7.26
CA ALA A 216 -11.29 9.51 6.28
C ALA A 216 -11.85 8.25 6.96
N LYS A 217 -12.94 7.74 6.38
CA LYS A 217 -13.62 6.53 6.85
C LYS A 217 -13.43 5.44 5.81
N VAL A 218 -13.24 4.20 6.26
CA VAL A 218 -12.94 3.07 5.40
C VAL A 218 -14.03 2.02 5.57
N VAL A 219 -14.67 1.65 4.47
CA VAL A 219 -15.60 0.53 4.37
C VAL A 219 -14.94 -0.57 3.56
N GLU A 220 -14.61 -1.67 4.22
CA GLU A 220 -14.09 -2.86 3.56
C GLU A 220 -15.25 -3.80 3.22
N VAL A 221 -15.47 -4.07 1.95
CA VAL A 221 -16.42 -5.09 1.49
C VAL A 221 -15.72 -6.45 1.57
N VAL A 222 -16.03 -7.19 2.62
CA VAL A 222 -15.44 -8.49 2.91
C VAL A 222 -16.17 -9.56 2.08
N PRO A 223 -15.44 -10.40 1.29
CA PRO A 223 -16.07 -11.45 0.52
C PRO A 223 -16.74 -12.47 1.44
N GLN A 224 -17.90 -12.96 1.00
CA GLN A 224 -18.67 -13.99 1.67
C GLN A 224 -17.96 -15.35 1.49
N MET A 225 -17.02 -15.65 2.38
CA MET A 225 -16.23 -16.88 2.31
C MET A 225 -16.58 -17.78 3.50
N VAL A 226 -16.76 -19.07 3.25
CA VAL A 226 -16.73 -20.07 4.32
C VAL A 226 -15.27 -20.13 4.79
N PHE A 227 -15.04 -20.06 6.12
CA PHE A 227 -13.75 -20.14 6.84
C PHE A 227 -13.06 -18.81 7.26
N GLY A 228 -13.18 -18.48 8.56
CA GLY A 228 -12.13 -18.47 9.59
C GLY A 228 -10.79 -17.72 9.43
N VAL A 229 -10.39 -17.26 8.24
CA VAL A 229 -9.09 -16.60 8.01
C VAL A 229 -9.33 -15.27 7.31
N LEU A 230 -10.06 -14.38 7.96
CA LEU A 230 -10.06 -12.96 7.59
C LEU A 230 -8.91 -12.30 8.32
N ASP A 231 -7.94 -11.82 7.56
CA ASP A 231 -6.84 -11.05 8.09
C ASP A 231 -7.25 -9.58 8.20
N PHE A 232 -7.33 -9.06 9.43
CA PHE A 232 -7.76 -7.68 9.71
C PHE A 232 -6.60 -6.67 9.66
N HIS A 233 -5.49 -6.96 8.97
CA HIS A 233 -4.36 -6.04 8.84
C HIS A 233 -4.73 -4.62 8.32
N PHE A 234 -5.83 -4.47 7.58
CA PHE A 234 -6.34 -3.15 7.18
C PHE A 234 -7.02 -2.38 8.32
N ARG A 235 -7.58 -3.09 9.32
CA ARG A 235 -8.10 -2.47 10.56
C ARG A 235 -6.97 -1.86 11.38
N ASP A 236 -5.84 -2.55 11.49
CA ASP A 236 -4.64 -2.04 12.20
C ASP A 236 -4.03 -0.82 11.49
N LEU A 237 -4.00 -0.85 10.16
CA LEU A 237 -3.61 0.29 9.34
C LEU A 237 -4.54 1.47 9.55
N ALA A 238 -5.86 1.26 9.43
CA ALA A 238 -6.86 2.29 9.64
C ALA A 238 -6.75 2.89 11.05
N GLY A 239 -6.58 2.05 12.08
CA GLY A 239 -6.36 2.52 13.46
C GLY A 239 -5.11 3.38 13.60
N SER A 240 -4.01 3.00 12.95
CA SER A 240 -2.76 3.77 12.96
C SER A 240 -2.84 5.08 12.18
N LEU A 241 -3.77 5.17 11.22
CA LEU A 241 -4.10 6.37 10.46
C LEU A 241 -5.22 7.20 11.11
N ASN A 242 -5.75 6.75 12.26
CA ASN A 242 -6.89 7.36 12.95
C ASN A 242 -8.16 7.43 12.08
N PHE A 243 -8.43 6.38 11.30
CA PHE A 243 -9.61 6.25 10.46
C PHE A 243 -10.71 5.44 11.15
N THR A 244 -11.97 5.80 10.89
CA THR A 244 -13.09 4.90 11.22
C THR A 244 -13.09 3.75 10.23
N TYR A 245 -13.04 2.50 10.72
CA TYR A 245 -13.01 1.30 9.90
C TYR A 245 -14.27 0.45 10.09
N VAL A 246 -14.91 0.08 8.99
CA VAL A 246 -16.13 -0.74 8.99
C VAL A 246 -15.97 -1.91 8.02
N PRO A 247 -15.86 -3.15 8.51
CA PRO A 247 -16.01 -4.33 7.66
C PRO A 247 -17.49 -4.55 7.33
N PHE A 248 -17.81 -4.77 6.06
CA PHE A 248 -19.16 -4.98 5.53
C PHE A 248 -19.25 -6.37 4.87
N GLY A 249 -20.29 -7.16 5.17
CA GLY A 249 -20.56 -8.44 4.50
C GLY A 249 -20.33 -9.72 5.33
N GLN A 250 -20.10 -9.62 6.65
CA GLN A 250 -19.65 -10.75 7.49
C GLN A 250 -20.74 -11.77 7.94
N GLU A 251 -21.93 -11.79 7.34
CA GLU A 251 -22.95 -12.81 7.65
C GLU A 251 -23.57 -13.40 6.37
N VAL A 252 -23.35 -14.70 6.16
CA VAL A 252 -24.17 -15.51 5.25
C VAL A 252 -24.60 -16.77 5.97
N LYS A 253 -25.90 -16.85 6.27
CA LYS A 253 -26.58 -18.14 6.35
C LYS A 253 -26.80 -18.61 4.91
N VAL A 254 -26.32 -19.81 4.61
CA VAL A 254 -26.32 -20.40 3.26
C VAL A 254 -27.76 -20.69 2.84
N GLU A 255 -28.43 -19.78 2.12
CA GLU A 255 -29.58 -20.09 1.27
C GLU A 255 -29.95 -18.89 0.36
N GLY A 256 -29.89 -19.07 -0.98
CA GLY A 256 -30.51 -18.17 -1.97
C GLY A 256 -29.65 -17.01 -2.55
N GLN A 257 -28.62 -17.32 -3.34
CA GLN A 257 -27.61 -16.34 -3.81
C GLN A 257 -28.06 -15.27 -4.84
N HIS A 258 -29.26 -15.34 -5.43
CA HIS A 258 -29.62 -14.46 -6.55
C HIS A 258 -30.49 -13.22 -6.20
N LEU A 259 -31.16 -13.20 -5.04
CA LEU A 259 -31.99 -12.08 -4.57
C LEU A 259 -31.25 -11.12 -3.62
N GLN A 260 -29.96 -11.37 -3.38
CA GLN A 260 -29.21 -10.78 -2.27
C GLN A 260 -28.43 -9.51 -2.68
N LEU A 261 -28.05 -9.37 -3.96
CA LEU A 261 -27.18 -8.28 -4.42
C LEU A 261 -27.80 -6.88 -4.27
N SER A 262 -29.09 -6.71 -4.61
CA SER A 262 -29.77 -5.41 -4.47
C SER A 262 -29.90 -4.99 -3.01
N ARG A 263 -30.24 -5.95 -2.13
CA ARG A 263 -30.29 -5.74 -0.68
C ARG A 263 -28.92 -5.43 -0.09
N ASP A 264 -27.86 -6.07 -0.58
CA ASP A 264 -26.49 -5.80 -0.14
C ASP A 264 -26.01 -4.41 -0.59
N LEU A 265 -26.39 -3.95 -1.79
CA LEU A 265 -26.12 -2.58 -2.23
C LEU A 265 -26.88 -1.52 -1.41
N GLU A 266 -28.15 -1.78 -1.06
CA GLU A 266 -28.92 -0.92 -0.14
C GLU A 266 -28.28 -0.88 1.25
N ARG A 267 -27.93 -2.03 1.82
CA ARG A 267 -27.24 -2.11 3.13
C ARG A 267 -25.88 -1.42 3.12
N LEU A 268 -25.11 -1.58 2.04
CA LEU A 268 -23.83 -0.89 1.88
C LEU A 268 -24.04 0.63 1.80
N ARG A 269 -25.04 1.07 1.03
CA ARG A 269 -25.40 2.49 0.94
C ARG A 269 -25.79 3.03 2.31
N ASP A 270 -26.62 2.33 3.06
CA ASP A 270 -27.06 2.76 4.39
C ASP A 270 -25.89 2.75 5.40
N GLN A 271 -24.98 1.78 5.29
CA GLN A 271 -23.74 1.73 6.07
C GLN A 271 -22.86 2.94 5.78
N VAL A 272 -22.67 3.30 4.50
CA VAL A 272 -21.93 4.51 4.11
C VAL A 272 -22.67 5.76 4.58
N ALA A 273 -24.00 5.82 4.46
CA ALA A 273 -24.81 6.95 4.93
C ALA A 273 -24.62 7.22 6.43
N SER A 274 -24.53 6.18 7.26
CA SER A 274 -24.27 6.31 8.70
C SER A 274 -22.89 6.91 9.03
N LEU A 275 -21.98 6.91 8.06
CA LEU A 275 -20.64 7.46 8.14
C LEU A 275 -20.54 8.86 7.54
N LEU A 276 -21.61 9.47 7.02
CA LEU A 276 -21.53 10.79 6.37
C LEU A 276 -22.02 11.93 7.27
#